data_AF-A0A947LDM7-F1
#
_entry.id   AF-A0A947LDM7-F1
#
_cell.length_a   1.000
_cell.length_b   1.000
_cell.length_c   1.000
_cell.angle_alpha   90.00
_cell.angle_beta   90.00
_cell.angle_gamma   90.00
#
_symmetry.space_group_name_H-M   'P 1'
#
loop_
_entity.id
_entity.type
_entity.pdbx_description
1 polymer ?
#
loop_
_entity_poly.entity_id
_entity_poly.type
_entity_poly.pdbx_seq_one_letter_code
_entity_poly.pdbx_strand_id
1 'polypeptide(L)'
;MSPPPPTSPRPAPPERIKPRTRRWLGLLALGTGLVLVLVFGLRAVHQIEFAKRVERGEIQVETLRGWMTLPYIAQLYGVPQEELRAALKLPATGNDARSLRVWFATAGIEPVAGRQAIEALILTYRQPPGEAPGE
;
A
#
# COMPACT_ATOMS: atom_id res chain seq x y z
N MET A 1 -83.78 -25.47 2.32
CA MET A 1 -82.72 -26.32 2.90
C MET A 1 -81.53 -26.24 1.95
N SER A 2 -80.57 -25.35 2.18
CA SER A 2 -79.44 -25.12 1.25
C SER A 2 -78.20 -25.92 1.68
N PRO A 3 -77.45 -26.53 0.75
CA PRO A 3 -76.27 -27.31 1.09
C PRO A 3 -75.09 -26.41 1.53
N PRO A 4 -74.18 -26.91 2.39
CA PRO A 4 -73.02 -26.13 2.84
C PRO A 4 -71.96 -25.98 1.72
N PRO A 5 -71.19 -24.89 1.73
CA PRO A 5 -70.18 -24.62 0.71
C PRO A 5 -68.97 -25.56 0.81
N PRO A 6 -68.26 -25.83 -0.31
CA PRO A 6 -67.09 -26.71 -0.33
C PRO A 6 -65.91 -26.08 0.43
N THR A 7 -65.28 -26.88 1.28
CA THR A 7 -64.07 -26.53 2.05
C THR A 7 -62.85 -26.49 1.13
N SER A 8 -62.19 -25.33 1.05
CA SER A 8 -60.96 -25.14 0.27
C SER A 8 -59.81 -26.06 0.72
N PRO A 9 -58.98 -26.56 -0.21
CA PRO A 9 -57.85 -27.42 0.13
C PRO A 9 -56.78 -26.67 0.91
N ARG A 10 -56.30 -27.30 1.99
CA ARG A 10 -55.25 -26.79 2.88
C ARG A 10 -53.93 -26.65 2.10
N PRO A 11 -53.21 -25.51 2.17
CA PRO A 11 -51.93 -25.36 1.49
C PRO A 11 -50.89 -26.33 2.07
N ALA A 12 -50.06 -26.90 1.19
CA ALA A 12 -48.97 -27.80 1.57
C ALA A 12 -47.92 -27.06 2.42
N PRO A 13 -47.30 -27.73 3.41
CA PRO A 13 -46.28 -27.11 4.26
C PRO A 13 -45.03 -26.75 3.44
N PRO A 14 -44.35 -25.63 3.74
CA PRO A 14 -43.16 -25.21 3.02
C PRO A 14 -42.01 -26.21 3.22
N GLU A 15 -41.32 -26.50 2.12
CA GLU A 15 -40.20 -27.44 2.04
C GLU A 15 -39.04 -26.98 2.95
N ARG A 16 -38.72 -27.79 3.96
CA ARG A 16 -37.63 -27.51 4.91
C ARG A 16 -36.27 -27.68 4.24
N ILE A 17 -35.58 -26.56 4.02
CA ILE A 17 -34.21 -26.53 3.49
C ILE A 17 -33.27 -27.34 4.42
N LYS A 18 -32.56 -28.32 3.85
CA LYS A 18 -31.73 -29.29 4.57
C LYS A 18 -30.60 -28.62 5.38
N PRO A 19 -30.31 -29.08 6.63
CA PRO A 19 -29.45 -28.39 7.59
C PRO A 19 -27.95 -28.43 7.27
N ARG A 20 -27.50 -29.30 6.36
CA ARG A 20 -26.09 -29.51 6.05
C ARG A 20 -25.50 -28.37 5.20
N THR A 21 -26.30 -27.75 4.33
CA THR A 21 -25.90 -26.62 3.48
C THR A 21 -25.68 -25.33 4.29
N ARG A 22 -26.43 -25.17 5.39
CA ARG A 22 -26.35 -23.99 6.26
C ARG A 22 -25.02 -23.87 7.01
N ARG A 23 -24.39 -25.00 7.36
CA ARG A 23 -23.07 -25.02 8.03
C ARG A 23 -21.93 -24.65 7.07
N TRP A 24 -21.99 -25.13 5.84
CA TRP A 24 -21.02 -24.79 4.80
C TRP A 24 -21.11 -23.32 4.40
N LEU A 25 -22.33 -22.77 4.29
CA LEU A 25 -22.52 -21.33 4.07
C LEU A 25 -21.87 -20.48 5.18
N GLY A 26 -22.02 -20.91 6.44
CA GLY A 26 -21.40 -20.22 7.58
C GLY A 26 -19.87 -20.22 7.51
N LEU A 27 -19.27 -21.36 7.20
CA LEU A 27 -17.81 -21.48 7.04
C LEU A 27 -17.28 -20.65 5.88
N LEU A 28 -18.01 -20.62 4.75
CA LEU A 28 -17.62 -19.86 3.57
C LEU A 28 -17.70 -18.35 3.84
N ALA A 29 -18.76 -17.90 4.53
CA ALA A 29 -18.90 -16.52 4.96
C ALA A 29 -17.79 -16.10 5.93
N LEU A 30 -17.45 -16.96 6.90
CA LEU A 30 -16.37 -16.70 7.86
C LEU A 30 -15.00 -16.60 7.17
N GLY A 31 -14.70 -17.54 6.27
CA GLY A 31 -13.45 -17.55 5.51
C GLY A 31 -13.32 -16.31 4.62
N THR A 32 -14.42 -15.92 3.95
CA THR A 32 -14.45 -14.73 3.09
C THR A 32 -14.22 -13.47 3.91
N GLY A 33 -14.86 -13.35 5.08
CA GLY A 33 -14.63 -12.24 6.01
C GLY A 33 -13.18 -12.15 6.46
N LEU A 34 -12.55 -13.28 6.82
CA LEU A 34 -11.17 -13.31 7.28
C LEU A 34 -10.18 -12.87 6.18
N VAL A 35 -10.39 -13.34 4.95
CA VAL A 35 -9.58 -12.94 3.80
C VAL A 35 -9.73 -11.45 3.51
N LEU A 36 -10.96 -10.91 3.56
CA LEU A 36 -11.19 -9.48 3.38
C LEU A 36 -10.49 -8.66 4.45
N VAL A 37 -10.60 -9.04 5.72
CA VAL A 37 -9.93 -8.35 6.84
C VAL A 37 -8.41 -8.42 6.72
N LEU A 38 -7.83 -9.54 6.29
CA LEU A 38 -6.39 -9.65 6.07
C LEU A 38 -5.92 -8.80 4.89
N VAL A 39 -6.60 -8.87 3.75
CA VAL A 39 -6.24 -8.09 2.55
C VAL A 39 -6.38 -6.60 2.79
N PHE A 40 -7.51 -6.16 3.38
CA PHE A 40 -7.72 -4.75 3.69
C PHE A 40 -6.88 -4.28 4.88
N GLY A 41 -6.66 -5.13 5.88
CA GLY A 41 -5.81 -4.82 7.03
C GLY A 41 -4.36 -4.62 6.63
N LEU A 42 -3.79 -5.55 5.84
CA LEU A 42 -2.43 -5.40 5.29
C LEU A 42 -2.33 -4.19 4.36
N ARG A 43 -3.35 -3.93 3.54
CA ARG A 43 -3.38 -2.74 2.67
C ARG A 43 -3.46 -1.44 3.47
N ALA A 44 -4.22 -1.40 4.57
CA ALA A 44 -4.39 -0.23 5.42
C ALA A 44 -3.14 0.06 6.25
N VAL A 45 -2.48 -0.97 6.79
CA VAL A 45 -1.19 -0.81 7.49
C VAL A 45 -0.14 -0.22 6.54
N HIS A 46 -0.12 -0.65 5.28
CA HIS A 46 0.79 -0.08 4.28
C HIS A 46 0.52 1.40 3.98
N GLN A 47 -0.74 1.87 4.09
CA GLN A 47 -1.07 3.30 4.01
C GLN A 47 -0.79 4.09 5.29
N ILE A 48 -0.98 3.48 6.47
CA ILE A 48 -0.81 4.16 7.76
C ILE A 48 0.69 4.33 8.10
N GLU A 49 1.55 3.40 7.69
CA GLU A 49 3.01 3.59 7.78
C GLU A 49 3.51 4.77 6.93
N PHE A 50 2.81 5.10 5.84
CA PHE A 50 3.06 6.30 5.02
C PHE A 50 2.57 7.57 5.73
N ALA A 51 1.38 7.56 6.32
CA ALA A 51 0.80 8.71 7.01
C ALA A 51 1.54 9.09 8.30
N LYS A 52 1.99 8.10 9.11
CA LYS A 52 2.74 8.34 10.35
C LYS A 52 4.17 8.87 10.15
N ARG A 53 4.72 8.79 8.92
CA ARG A 53 6.04 9.38 8.59
C ARG A 53 5.92 10.85 8.19
N VAL A 54 4.79 11.27 7.63
CA VAL A 54 4.51 12.66 7.25
C VAL A 54 4.20 13.54 8.48
N GLU A 55 3.56 12.97 9.50
CA GLU A 55 3.13 13.71 10.71
C GLU A 55 4.30 14.13 11.64
N ARG A 56 5.51 13.59 11.43
CA ARG A 56 6.71 13.94 12.21
C ARG A 56 7.52 15.12 11.67
N GLY A 57 7.11 15.74 10.58
CA GLY A 57 7.66 17.05 10.15
C GLY A 57 9.12 17.05 9.64
N GLU A 58 9.73 15.90 9.39
CA GLU A 58 11.11 15.79 8.87
C GLU A 58 11.20 15.58 7.36
N ILE A 59 10.07 15.52 6.64
CA ILE A 59 10.02 15.19 5.20
C ILE A 59 9.52 16.41 4.42
N GLN A 60 10.43 17.24 3.94
CA GLN A 60 10.17 18.30 2.95
C GLN A 60 10.25 17.70 1.53
N VAL A 61 9.20 16.97 1.16
CA VAL A 61 9.00 16.34 -0.17
C VAL A 61 9.16 17.37 -1.32
N GLU A 62 9.02 18.66 -1.01
CA GLU A 62 9.16 19.80 -1.89
C GLU A 62 10.61 20.07 -2.34
N THR A 63 11.61 19.63 -1.58
CA THR A 63 13.03 19.89 -1.89
C THR A 63 13.47 19.12 -3.15
N LEU A 64 12.93 17.91 -3.34
CA LEU A 64 13.21 17.09 -4.52
C LEU A 64 12.21 17.38 -5.64
N ARG A 65 12.66 18.10 -6.66
CA ARG A 65 11.86 18.40 -7.84
C ARG A 65 11.90 17.22 -8.81
N GLY A 66 10.76 16.86 -9.41
CA GLY A 66 10.67 15.76 -10.37
C GLY A 66 11.48 15.93 -11.66
N TRP A 67 11.97 17.15 -11.96
CA TRP A 67 12.88 17.41 -13.09
C TRP A 67 14.34 17.06 -12.79
N MET A 68 14.73 16.93 -11.52
CA MET A 68 16.11 16.63 -11.12
C MET A 68 16.52 15.24 -11.59
N THR A 69 17.79 15.08 -11.96
CA THR A 69 18.39 13.79 -12.32
C THR A 69 19.10 13.18 -11.11
N LEU A 70 19.31 11.86 -11.13
CA LEU A 70 20.07 11.16 -10.09
C LEU A 70 21.50 11.72 -9.88
N PRO A 71 22.32 11.94 -10.93
CA PRO A 71 23.65 12.54 -10.75
C PRO A 71 23.59 13.97 -10.18
N TYR A 72 22.57 14.76 -10.54
CA TYR A 72 22.41 16.11 -10.00
C TYR A 72 22.10 16.08 -8.50
N ILE A 73 21.22 15.17 -8.06
CA ILE A 73 20.89 14.96 -6.64
C ILE A 73 22.10 14.45 -5.89
N ALA A 74 22.85 13.49 -6.47
CA ALA A 74 24.06 12.97 -5.87
C ALA A 74 25.08 14.07 -5.57
N GLN A 75 25.29 14.97 -6.54
CA GLN A 75 26.21 16.09 -6.38
C GLN A 75 25.69 17.15 -5.41
N LEU A 76 24.39 17.46 -5.45
CA LEU A 76 23.79 18.51 -4.62
C LEU A 76 23.73 18.14 -3.13
N TYR A 77 23.45 16.86 -2.82
CA TYR A 77 23.27 16.39 -1.45
C TYR A 77 24.44 15.53 -0.94
N GLY A 78 25.46 15.28 -1.76
CA GLY A 78 26.64 14.49 -1.38
C GLY A 78 26.35 12.99 -1.20
N VAL A 79 25.26 12.48 -1.77
CA VAL A 79 24.87 11.07 -1.68
C VAL A 79 25.37 10.31 -2.92
N PRO A 80 26.02 9.15 -2.79
CA PRO A 80 26.45 8.36 -3.94
C PRO A 80 25.27 8.00 -4.86
N GLN A 81 25.47 8.13 -6.17
CA GLN A 81 24.43 7.81 -7.14
C GLN A 81 23.98 6.33 -7.08
N GLU A 82 24.91 5.44 -6.74
CA GLU A 82 24.63 4.00 -6.59
C GLU A 82 23.63 3.73 -5.46
N GLU A 83 23.74 4.45 -4.35
CA GLU A 83 22.83 4.37 -3.20
C GLU A 83 21.45 4.92 -3.55
N LEU A 84 21.39 6.03 -4.30
CA LEU A 84 20.14 6.57 -4.82
C LEU A 84 19.43 5.56 -5.75
N ARG A 85 20.19 4.86 -6.60
CA ARG A 85 19.67 3.81 -7.47
C ARG A 85 19.18 2.60 -6.67
N ALA A 86 19.95 2.16 -5.68
CA ALA A 86 19.59 1.03 -4.81
C ALA A 86 18.30 1.32 -4.03
N ALA A 87 18.16 2.52 -3.46
CA ALA A 87 16.96 2.96 -2.75
C ALA A 87 15.71 2.93 -3.63
N LEU A 88 15.86 3.24 -4.91
CA LEU A 88 14.79 3.24 -5.90
C LEU A 88 14.64 1.90 -6.65
N LYS A 89 15.45 0.88 -6.32
CA LYS A 89 15.52 -0.41 -7.03
C LYS A 89 15.73 -0.26 -8.54
N LEU A 90 16.51 0.75 -8.93
CA LEU A 90 16.85 1.04 -10.32
C LEU A 90 18.08 0.22 -10.75
N PRO A 91 18.25 -0.03 -12.06
CA PRO A 91 19.46 -0.66 -12.58
C PRO A 91 20.71 0.17 -12.22
N ALA A 92 21.81 -0.52 -11.92
CA ALA A 92 23.06 0.07 -11.43
C ALA A 92 23.69 1.05 -12.43
N THR A 93 23.46 0.87 -13.73
CA THR A 93 24.07 1.67 -14.80
C THR A 93 23.05 2.11 -15.86
N GLY A 94 23.38 3.21 -16.54
CA GLY A 94 22.67 3.72 -17.71
C GLY A 94 21.52 4.68 -17.40
N ASN A 95 21.18 5.49 -18.41
CA ASN A 95 20.09 6.48 -18.37
C ASN A 95 20.26 7.56 -17.27
N ASP A 96 21.49 7.95 -16.96
CA ASP A 96 21.80 8.96 -15.93
C ASP A 96 21.21 10.35 -16.24
N ALA A 97 20.99 10.64 -17.53
CA ALA A 97 20.34 11.86 -18.00
C ALA A 97 18.83 11.91 -17.77
N ARG A 98 18.19 10.80 -17.35
CA ARG A 98 16.75 10.80 -17.08
C ARG A 98 16.44 11.53 -15.78
N SER A 99 15.39 12.33 -15.82
CA SER A 99 14.83 12.96 -14.61
C SER A 99 14.12 11.93 -13.73
N LEU A 100 14.00 12.26 -12.44
CA LEU A 100 13.26 11.46 -11.47
C LEU A 100 11.84 11.14 -11.94
N ARG A 101 11.14 12.11 -12.53
CA ARG A 101 9.79 11.88 -13.06
C ARG A 101 9.75 10.76 -14.09
N VAL A 102 10.73 10.73 -15.00
CA VAL A 102 10.80 9.69 -16.04
C VAL A 102 11.17 8.35 -15.43
N TRP A 103 12.08 8.32 -14.45
CA TRP A 103 12.42 7.10 -13.72
C TRP A 103 11.21 6.53 -12.98
N PHE A 104 10.47 7.36 -12.27
CA PHE A 104 9.26 6.95 -11.55
C PHE A 104 8.20 6.40 -12.51
N ALA A 105 7.94 7.09 -13.62
CA ALA A 105 7.01 6.62 -14.63
C ALA A 105 7.44 5.29 -15.27
N THR A 106 8.74 5.12 -15.55
CA THR A 106 9.26 3.91 -16.20
C THR A 106 9.29 2.71 -15.25
N ALA A 107 9.62 2.93 -13.98
CA ALA A 107 9.74 1.88 -12.97
C ALA A 107 8.41 1.58 -12.26
N GLY A 108 7.33 2.32 -12.57
CA GLY A 108 6.03 2.19 -11.89
C GLY A 108 6.08 2.63 -10.43
N ILE A 109 7.03 3.49 -10.06
CA ILE A 109 7.20 4.00 -8.70
C ILE A 109 6.26 5.19 -8.52
N GLU A 110 5.50 5.20 -7.43
CA GLU A 110 4.69 6.36 -7.04
C GLU A 110 5.60 7.58 -6.81
N PRO A 111 5.39 8.73 -7.49
CA PRO A 111 6.32 9.86 -7.43
C PRO A 111 6.52 10.46 -6.03
N VAL A 112 5.52 10.33 -5.16
CA VAL A 112 5.63 10.75 -3.76
C VAL A 112 6.50 9.76 -2.98
N ALA A 113 6.22 8.46 -3.10
CA ALA A 113 6.98 7.39 -2.47
C ALA A 113 8.46 7.40 -2.86
N GLY A 114 8.74 7.57 -4.16
CA GLY A 114 10.11 7.62 -4.67
C GLY A 114 10.90 8.81 -4.13
N ARG A 115 10.27 9.98 -4.00
CA ARG A 115 10.91 11.16 -3.40
C ARG A 115 11.19 10.97 -1.91
N GLN A 116 10.25 10.40 -1.17
CA GLN A 116 10.45 10.11 0.25
C GLN A 116 11.59 9.12 0.50
N ALA A 117 11.75 8.10 -0.36
CA ALA A 117 12.86 7.16 -0.24
C ALA A 117 14.23 7.85 -0.42
N ILE A 118 14.33 8.77 -1.40
CA ILE A 118 15.55 9.55 -1.63
C ILE A 118 15.80 10.52 -0.48
N GLU A 119 14.77 11.20 0.01
CA GLU A 119 14.89 12.15 1.09
C GLU A 119 15.34 11.47 2.40
N ALA A 120 14.76 10.31 2.71
CA ALA A 120 15.21 9.49 3.84
C ALA A 120 16.69 9.13 3.73
N LEU A 121 17.16 8.76 2.52
CA LEU A 121 18.57 8.46 2.28
C LEU A 121 19.46 9.70 2.47
N ILE A 122 19.05 10.86 1.95
CA ILE A 122 19.77 12.14 2.15
C ILE A 122 19.87 12.48 3.63
N LEU A 123 18.81 12.30 4.40
CA LEU A 123 18.82 12.55 5.85
C LEU A 123 19.78 11.61 6.58
N THR A 124 19.85 10.33 6.19
CA THR A 124 20.84 9.38 6.73
C THR A 124 22.28 9.84 6.46
N TYR A 125 22.57 10.34 5.28
CA TYR A 125 23.90 10.86 4.94
C TYR A 125 24.21 12.21 5.61
N ARG A 126 23.19 12.99 5.93
CA ARG A 126 23.33 14.29 6.60
C ARG A 126 23.66 14.14 8.09
N GLN A 127 23.24 13.05 8.72
CA GLN A 127 23.75 12.66 10.04
C GLN A 127 25.13 12.01 9.85
N PRO A 128 26.23 12.63 10.33
CA PRO A 128 27.54 12.02 10.20
C PRO A 128 27.57 10.66 10.91
N PRO A 129 28.25 9.62 10.38
CA PRO A 129 28.42 8.31 11.04
C PRO A 129 29.22 8.34 12.36
N GLY A 130 29.30 9.48 13.06
CA GLY A 130 30.26 9.75 14.12
C GLY A 130 29.70 10.34 15.42
N GLU A 131 28.41 10.68 15.52
CA GLU A 131 27.80 11.00 16.84
C GLU A 131 27.38 9.70 17.54
N ALA A 132 28.38 8.91 17.91
CA ALA A 132 28.25 8.16 19.15
C ALA A 132 28.10 9.19 20.28
N PRO A 133 27.11 9.06 21.17
CA PRO A 133 27.02 9.92 22.34
C PRO A 133 28.23 9.63 23.24
N GLY A 134 29.32 10.34 23.03
CA GLY A 134 30.28 10.62 24.06
C GLY A 134 29.81 11.86 24.78
N GLU A 135 29.11 11.68 25.89
CA GLU A 135 29.53 12.07 27.26
C GLU A 135 28.62 11.38 28.28
#